data_AF-A0A942VLY5-F1
#
_entry.id   AF-A0A942VLY5-F1
#
_cell.length_a   1.000
_cell.length_b   1.000
_cell.length_c   1.000
_cell.angle_alpha   90.00
_cell.angle_beta   90.00
_cell.angle_gamma   90.00
#
_symmetry.space_group_name_H-M   'P 1'
#
loop_
_entity.id
_entity.type
_entity.pdbx_description
1 polymer ?
#
loop_
_entity_poly.entity_id
_entity_poly.type
_entity_poly.pdbx_seq_one_letter_code
_entity_poly.pdbx_strand_id
1 'polypeptide(L)'
;MNKIYKFSAWWMVCLILLSSLTFTACETNDVDTNQYKGGISLNVFGPSPVLRGGELRFLGCGMDQVASVLIPGCDAITDIQFISAEEIRVIVPQTALPGYVTLMLRNGESIVTKTQLTYSEPVSIESFSPESVRPGDVLTIKGEYLNLMHQVIFAENVIVSDEVIAEEEATEATSKFLKHTRNEIQVRVPEEAQSGKIILSDGAEIPNRLYSEVELQVVLPSVAELADYNNIKPGAIMTVTGENFDLVKEVRMENGEKVEFEFSAENKTLQFTLPANAVSGFIYVVPASGVRIPVASIELAKPGNFSCATSDVAAGGQITIQGENLDLVSAVIFSGEVEGEIISQSPEQLVVSVPALAQSGIVTFKMTNGEQVSALNLTINQPCHIVSSLEDDFEAGKEMIVEVANGELLTEVKINGVTVTHTLEGTQLKIKVPETAGANSILELVSSDVSVKYTVSFAKVIWTGSFVTTSAWEGNQDLGWGNYDWSSVQPGTIITVYYTLDMEETNWQIKLGGCAIGWNPLPTIPSQSLEAGSTRFSATLTAEDLLVLSQDNNAGLVVSGCNFTMTKITLK
;
A
#
# COMPACT_ATOMS: atom_id res chain seq x y z
N MET A 1 112.93 -57.72 0.39
CA MET A 1 111.93 -57.18 -0.56
C MET A 1 110.62 -57.00 0.16
N ASN A 2 110.06 -55.78 0.10
CA ASN A 2 108.63 -55.44 0.03
C ASN A 2 107.68 -56.08 1.09
N LYS A 3 106.99 -55.34 1.96
CA LYS A 3 105.95 -54.34 1.65
C LYS A 3 105.59 -53.60 2.95
N ILE A 4 105.48 -52.29 2.86
CA ILE A 4 104.99 -51.41 3.92
C ILE A 4 103.46 -51.43 3.86
N TYR A 5 102.80 -51.85 4.94
CA TYR A 5 101.39 -51.54 5.19
C TYR A 5 101.31 -50.60 6.40
N LYS A 6 100.69 -49.44 6.21
CA LYS A 6 100.54 -48.39 7.22
C LYS A 6 99.58 -48.86 8.32
N PHE A 7 100.14 -49.29 9.44
CA PHE A 7 99.44 -49.70 10.68
C PHE A 7 98.59 -48.57 11.31
N SER A 8 98.76 -47.31 10.88
CA SER A 8 98.00 -46.16 11.37
C SER A 8 96.56 -46.09 10.86
N ALA A 9 96.23 -46.79 9.77
CA ALA A 9 94.87 -46.80 9.22
C ALA A 9 93.94 -47.77 9.97
N TRP A 10 94.48 -48.77 10.65
CA TRP A 10 93.70 -49.74 11.44
C TRP A 10 93.37 -49.22 12.85
N TRP A 11 94.17 -48.33 13.41
CA TRP A 11 93.88 -47.73 14.72
C TRP A 11 92.80 -46.64 14.66
N MET A 12 92.63 -45.98 13.51
CA MET A 12 91.58 -44.98 13.32
C MET A 12 90.20 -45.63 13.10
N VAL A 13 90.15 -46.86 12.57
CA VAL A 13 88.90 -47.63 12.44
C VAL A 13 88.46 -48.20 13.81
N CYS A 14 89.40 -48.58 14.68
CA CYS A 14 89.07 -48.99 16.05
C CYS A 14 88.62 -47.83 16.97
N LEU A 15 89.04 -46.59 16.70
CA LEU A 15 88.59 -45.41 17.46
C LEU A 15 87.21 -44.88 17.04
N ILE A 16 86.77 -45.12 15.80
CA ILE A 16 85.41 -44.78 15.33
C ILE A 16 84.38 -45.85 15.72
N LEU A 17 84.83 -47.08 16.01
CA LEU A 17 83.98 -48.17 16.52
C LEU A 17 83.79 -48.18 18.05
N LEU A 18 84.53 -47.36 18.80
CA LEU A 18 84.44 -47.26 20.27
C LEU A 18 83.79 -45.97 20.80
N SER A 19 83.36 -45.04 19.94
CA SER A 19 82.72 -43.78 20.36
C SER A 19 81.22 -43.70 20.08
N SER A 20 80.56 -44.80 19.69
CA SER A 20 79.11 -44.89 19.49
C SER A 20 78.35 -45.55 20.65
N LEU A 21 79.01 -45.81 21.78
CA LEU A 21 78.40 -46.41 22.98
C LEU A 21 78.25 -45.39 24.12
N THR A 22 77.56 -44.28 23.87
CA THR A 22 76.85 -43.53 24.91
C THR A 22 75.65 -42.78 24.31
N PHE A 23 74.66 -43.53 23.81
CA PHE A 23 73.27 -43.15 23.99
C PHE A 23 72.66 -44.20 24.90
N THR A 24 72.40 -43.83 26.16
CA THR A 24 71.37 -44.48 26.96
C THR A 24 70.05 -44.27 26.23
N ALA A 25 69.69 -45.21 25.38
CA ALA A 25 68.34 -45.36 24.86
C ALA A 25 67.53 -46.10 25.93
N CYS A 26 66.36 -45.55 26.23
CA CYS A 26 65.42 -45.98 27.24
C CYS A 26 65.10 -47.48 27.19
N GLU A 27 64.74 -48.01 28.36
CA GLU A 27 64.23 -49.36 28.59
C GLU A 27 63.42 -49.91 27.41
N THR A 28 63.85 -51.06 26.87
CA THR A 28 63.05 -51.96 26.05
C THR A 28 61.98 -52.62 26.93
N ASN A 29 60.94 -51.85 27.27
CA ASN A 29 59.64 -52.45 27.54
C ASN A 29 59.02 -52.76 26.18
N ASP A 30 59.33 -53.94 25.64
CA ASP A 30 58.52 -54.56 24.59
C ASP A 30 57.12 -54.77 25.17
N VAL A 31 56.26 -53.75 25.00
CA VAL A 31 54.84 -53.85 25.34
C VAL A 31 54.23 -54.90 24.42
N ASP A 32 53.93 -56.06 24.99
CA ASP A 32 53.18 -57.12 24.31
C ASP A 32 51.83 -56.56 23.82
N THR A 33 51.75 -56.30 22.51
CA THR A 33 50.56 -55.81 21.82
C THR A 33 49.56 -56.92 21.51
N ASN A 34 49.80 -58.17 21.93
CA ASN A 34 48.84 -59.25 21.75
C ASN A 34 47.59 -58.97 22.60
N GLN A 35 46.48 -58.71 21.93
CA GLN A 35 45.21 -58.41 22.59
C GLN A 35 44.49 -59.67 23.10
N TYR A 36 44.87 -60.86 22.62
CA TYR A 36 44.25 -62.13 22.99
C TYR A 36 45.16 -62.92 23.93
N LYS A 37 45.13 -62.55 25.22
CA LYS A 37 46.06 -63.05 26.26
C LYS A 37 45.62 -64.36 26.94
N GLY A 38 44.49 -64.95 26.53
CA GLY A 38 43.85 -66.09 27.19
C GLY A 38 43.11 -65.69 28.48
N GLY A 39 42.15 -66.51 28.92
CA GLY A 39 41.18 -66.16 29.97
C GLY A 39 39.87 -65.59 29.41
N ILE A 40 39.06 -64.92 30.24
CA ILE A 40 37.81 -64.28 29.81
C ILE A 40 38.02 -62.75 29.81
N SER A 41 37.97 -62.12 28.64
CA SER A 41 38.15 -60.66 28.50
C SER A 41 37.43 -60.13 27.27
N LEU A 42 36.90 -58.90 27.34
CA LEU A 42 36.37 -58.17 26.19
C LEU A 42 37.43 -57.17 25.71
N ASN A 43 37.81 -57.27 24.43
CA ASN A 43 38.81 -56.39 23.82
C ASN A 43 38.14 -55.22 23.11
N VAL A 44 37.13 -55.50 22.30
CA VAL A 44 36.39 -54.49 21.53
C VAL A 44 34.96 -54.95 21.29
N PHE A 45 34.05 -54.00 21.16
CA PHE A 45 32.69 -54.24 20.69
C PHE A 45 32.30 -53.17 19.67
N GLY A 46 31.41 -53.50 18.75
CA GLY A 46 30.94 -52.56 17.75
C GLY A 46 30.08 -53.20 16.66
N PRO A 47 29.57 -52.39 15.71
CA PRO A 47 29.82 -50.96 15.55
C PRO A 47 29.20 -50.10 16.68
N SER A 48 29.75 -48.91 16.91
CA SER A 48 29.14 -47.86 17.73
C SER A 48 29.44 -46.51 17.08
N PRO A 49 28.44 -45.75 16.60
CA PRO A 49 27.01 -45.99 16.76
C PRO A 49 26.49 -47.21 15.98
N VAL A 50 25.51 -47.94 16.53
CA VAL A 50 24.85 -49.09 15.89
C VAL A 50 23.41 -48.75 15.49
N LEU A 51 22.87 -49.41 14.45
CA LEU A 51 21.43 -49.32 14.14
C LEU A 51 20.63 -50.16 15.13
N ARG A 52 19.47 -49.68 15.57
CA ARG A 52 18.52 -50.48 16.36
C ARG A 52 17.94 -51.60 15.49
N GLY A 53 18.02 -52.84 15.95
CA GLY A 53 17.76 -54.04 15.14
C GLY A 53 18.97 -54.52 14.32
N GLY A 54 20.09 -53.80 14.38
CA GLY A 54 21.37 -54.23 13.78
C GLY A 54 22.14 -55.19 14.67
N GLU A 55 23.20 -55.79 14.10
CA GLU A 55 24.10 -56.69 14.82
C GLU A 55 25.17 -55.90 15.60
N LEU A 56 25.32 -56.24 16.88
CA LEU A 56 26.42 -55.80 17.73
C LEU A 56 27.37 -56.98 17.96
N ARG A 57 28.66 -56.77 17.64
CA ARG A 57 29.71 -57.79 17.75
C ARG A 57 30.56 -57.53 18.98
N PHE A 58 30.96 -58.59 19.67
CA PHE A 58 31.90 -58.54 20.79
C PHE A 58 33.09 -59.44 20.46
N LEU A 59 34.30 -58.88 20.54
CA LEU A 59 35.55 -59.57 20.26
C LEU A 59 36.42 -59.61 21.52
N GLY A 60 36.93 -60.78 21.88
CA GLY A 60 37.66 -60.97 23.12
C GLY A 60 38.19 -62.39 23.30
N CYS A 61 38.46 -62.80 24.53
CA CYS A 61 38.77 -64.19 24.87
C CYS A 61 37.65 -64.78 25.73
N GLY A 62 37.29 -66.05 25.52
CA GLY A 62 36.29 -66.76 26.33
C GLY A 62 34.85 -66.33 26.07
N MET A 63 34.52 -65.89 24.84
CA MET A 63 33.18 -65.41 24.48
C MET A 63 32.11 -66.52 24.54
N ASP A 64 32.51 -67.79 24.47
CA ASP A 64 31.65 -68.96 24.70
C ASP A 64 31.08 -69.04 26.13
N GLN A 65 31.69 -68.32 27.08
CA GLN A 65 31.29 -68.27 28.48
C GLN A 65 30.23 -67.18 28.77
N VAL A 66 29.86 -66.38 27.78
CA VAL A 66 28.80 -65.36 27.93
C VAL A 66 27.43 -66.07 27.97
N ALA A 67 26.64 -65.76 29.00
CA ALA A 67 25.30 -66.26 29.23
C ALA A 67 24.22 -65.30 28.69
N SER A 68 24.41 -64.00 28.88
CA SER A 68 23.50 -62.97 28.36
C SER A 68 24.20 -61.64 28.16
N VAL A 69 23.61 -60.78 27.33
CA VAL A 69 24.05 -59.40 27.11
C VAL A 69 22.98 -58.44 27.63
N LEU A 70 23.37 -57.53 28.51
CA LEU A 70 22.52 -56.47 29.05
C LEU A 70 22.83 -55.16 28.35
N ILE A 71 21.87 -54.69 27.54
CA ILE A 71 21.89 -53.36 26.96
C ILE A 71 20.89 -52.49 27.75
N PRO A 72 21.22 -51.25 28.14
CA PRO A 72 20.30 -50.40 28.87
C PRO A 72 18.94 -50.29 28.15
N GLY A 73 17.82 -50.30 28.88
CA GLY A 73 16.47 -50.22 28.30
C GLY A 73 15.95 -51.51 27.65
N CYS A 74 16.69 -52.61 27.71
CA CYS A 74 16.27 -53.92 27.20
C CYS A 74 16.24 -54.98 28.29
N ASP A 75 15.41 -56.00 28.08
CA ASP A 75 15.55 -57.27 28.78
C ASP A 75 16.88 -57.95 28.41
N ALA A 76 17.33 -58.88 29.27
CA ALA A 76 18.57 -59.60 29.03
C ALA A 76 18.53 -60.40 27.72
N ILE A 77 19.48 -60.14 26.83
CA ILE A 77 19.56 -60.81 25.53
C ILE A 77 20.25 -62.16 25.75
N THR A 78 19.46 -63.23 25.72
CA THR A 78 19.96 -64.62 25.79
C THR A 78 20.12 -65.26 24.42
N ASP A 79 19.53 -64.68 23.38
CA ASP A 79 19.71 -65.10 22.00
C ASP A 79 21.05 -64.54 21.47
N ILE A 80 22.12 -65.29 21.70
CA ILE A 80 23.48 -64.94 21.33
C ILE A 80 23.92 -65.83 20.18
N GLN A 81 24.30 -65.21 19.07
CA GLN A 81 24.95 -65.91 17.97
C GLN A 81 26.42 -66.14 18.31
N PHE A 82 26.74 -67.38 18.64
CA PHE A 82 28.12 -67.80 18.90
C PHE A 82 28.87 -68.05 17.59
N ILE A 83 29.97 -67.32 17.38
CA ILE A 83 30.82 -67.47 16.19
C ILE A 83 32.08 -68.27 16.53
N SER A 84 32.78 -67.89 17.60
CA SER A 84 33.95 -68.59 18.12
C SER A 84 34.19 -68.21 19.58
N ALA A 85 35.15 -68.85 20.24
CA ALA A 85 35.59 -68.44 21.59
C ALA A 85 36.12 -66.99 21.63
N GLU A 86 36.31 -66.36 20.47
CA GLU A 86 36.79 -64.99 20.32
C GLU A 86 35.70 -64.01 19.85
N GLU A 87 34.52 -64.50 19.41
CA GLU A 87 33.46 -63.66 18.85
C GLU A 87 32.06 -64.17 19.18
N ILE A 88 31.22 -63.26 19.68
CA ILE A 88 29.76 -63.42 19.75
C ILE A 88 29.07 -62.22 19.09
N ARG A 89 27.83 -62.43 18.63
CA ARG A 89 26.96 -61.37 18.11
C ARG A 89 25.59 -61.40 18.76
N VAL A 90 24.99 -60.23 18.87
CA VAL A 90 23.60 -60.07 19.32
C VAL A 90 22.87 -59.07 18.43
N ILE A 91 21.56 -59.22 18.28
CA ILE A 91 20.70 -58.22 17.65
C ILE A 91 20.32 -57.19 18.70
N VAL A 92 20.56 -55.91 18.41
CA VAL A 92 20.22 -54.80 19.30
C VAL A 92 18.71 -54.62 19.33
N PRO A 93 18.03 -54.77 20.48
CA PRO A 93 16.58 -54.59 20.54
C PRO A 93 16.19 -53.13 20.29
N GLN A 94 14.95 -52.92 19.83
CA GLN A 94 14.47 -51.57 19.49
C GLN A 94 14.38 -50.64 20.71
N THR A 95 14.16 -51.19 21.91
CA THR A 95 14.00 -50.43 23.17
C THR A 95 15.32 -49.99 23.80
N ALA A 96 16.46 -50.29 23.16
CA ALA A 96 17.77 -50.05 23.75
C ALA A 96 18.01 -48.55 24.09
N LEU A 97 18.80 -48.23 25.08
CA LEU A 97 19.10 -46.85 25.48
C LEU A 97 20.61 -46.64 25.50
N PRO A 98 21.10 -45.42 25.20
CA PRO A 98 22.52 -45.16 25.23
C PRO A 98 23.10 -45.49 26.61
N GLY A 99 24.26 -46.14 26.63
CA GLY A 99 24.93 -46.47 27.89
C GLY A 99 25.89 -47.64 27.78
N TYR A 100 26.40 -48.08 28.93
CA TYR A 100 27.36 -49.18 28.99
C TYR A 100 26.66 -50.52 28.84
N VAL A 101 27.25 -51.42 28.06
CA VAL A 101 26.74 -52.78 27.84
C VAL A 101 27.43 -53.72 28.81
N THR A 102 26.71 -54.68 29.37
CA THR A 102 27.25 -55.66 30.32
C THR A 102 27.11 -57.07 29.76
N LEU A 103 28.22 -57.79 29.62
CA LEU A 103 28.24 -59.22 29.32
C LEU A 103 28.16 -59.99 30.64
N MET A 104 27.09 -60.75 30.85
CA MET A 104 26.94 -61.65 31.99
C MET A 104 27.55 -63.01 31.65
N LEU A 105 28.48 -63.49 32.48
CA LEU A 105 29.16 -64.77 32.28
C LEU A 105 28.45 -65.90 33.01
N ARG A 106 28.59 -67.13 32.53
CA ARG A 106 27.97 -68.34 33.13
C ARG A 106 28.50 -68.64 34.54
N ASN A 107 29.69 -68.13 34.89
CA ASN A 107 30.28 -68.26 36.22
C ASN A 107 29.75 -67.22 37.23
N GLY A 108 28.85 -66.33 36.82
CA GLY A 108 28.27 -65.28 37.67
C GLY A 108 29.02 -63.96 37.67
N GLU A 109 30.17 -63.86 37.01
CA GLU A 109 30.90 -62.60 36.82
C GLU A 109 30.32 -61.78 35.66
N SER A 110 30.72 -60.52 35.54
CA SER A 110 30.24 -59.62 34.49
C SER A 110 31.35 -58.76 33.92
N ILE A 111 31.31 -58.50 32.60
CA ILE A 111 32.21 -57.57 31.93
C ILE A 111 31.40 -56.37 31.44
N VAL A 112 31.74 -55.18 31.93
CA VAL A 112 31.10 -53.92 31.49
C VAL A 112 31.98 -53.27 30.42
N THR A 113 31.37 -52.78 29.34
CA THR A 113 32.10 -52.05 28.30
C THR A 113 32.75 -50.79 28.85
N LYS A 114 33.89 -50.39 28.28
CA LYS A 114 34.58 -49.15 28.68
C LYS A 114 34.05 -47.90 27.99
N THR A 115 33.38 -48.07 26.85
CA THR A 115 32.70 -47.00 26.11
C THR A 115 31.20 -47.27 26.10
N GLN A 116 30.42 -46.19 26.01
CA GLN A 116 28.98 -46.28 25.87
C GLN A 116 28.62 -46.72 24.44
N LEU A 117 27.59 -47.55 24.32
CA LEU A 117 26.92 -47.82 23.06
C LEU A 117 26.07 -46.61 22.69
N THR A 118 26.26 -46.11 21.48
CA THR A 118 25.43 -45.06 20.87
C THR A 118 24.68 -45.64 19.66
N TYR A 119 23.66 -44.91 19.18
CA TYR A 119 22.83 -45.37 18.06
C TYR A 119 22.91 -44.40 16.88
N SER A 120 22.85 -44.95 15.68
CA SER A 120 22.64 -44.19 14.45
C SER A 120 21.15 -44.22 14.12
N GLU A 121 20.52 -43.06 13.95
CA GLU A 121 19.08 -42.94 13.69
C GLU A 121 18.88 -42.11 12.41
N PRO A 122 19.17 -42.69 11.22
CA PRO A 122 19.04 -41.97 9.95
C PRO A 122 17.54 -41.79 9.63
N VAL A 123 17.03 -40.58 9.83
CA VAL A 123 15.65 -40.25 9.47
C VAL A 123 15.52 -40.21 7.95
N SER A 124 14.50 -40.89 7.41
CA SER A 124 14.21 -40.88 5.97
C SER A 124 12.70 -40.90 5.71
N ILE A 125 12.27 -40.23 4.65
CA ILE A 125 10.92 -40.33 4.09
C ILE A 125 10.98 -41.35 2.96
N GLU A 126 10.16 -42.39 3.03
CA GLU A 126 10.03 -43.40 1.98
C GLU A 126 8.93 -43.01 0.99
N SER A 127 7.76 -42.64 1.51
CA SER A 127 6.60 -42.26 0.68
C SER A 127 5.57 -41.51 1.50
N PHE A 128 4.58 -40.95 0.82
CA PHE A 128 3.35 -40.50 1.46
C PHE A 128 2.13 -40.88 0.61
N SER A 129 0.96 -40.95 1.24
CA SER A 129 -0.28 -41.30 0.57
C SER A 129 -1.48 -40.63 1.26
N PRO A 130 -2.47 -40.15 0.49
CA PRO A 130 -2.48 -40.08 -0.97
C PRO A 130 -1.59 -38.94 -1.53
N GLU A 131 -1.22 -39.02 -2.80
CA GLU A 131 -0.43 -37.96 -3.47
C GLU A 131 -1.28 -36.73 -3.85
N SER A 132 -2.60 -36.92 -4.00
CA SER A 132 -3.57 -35.86 -4.23
C SER A 132 -4.56 -35.83 -3.07
N VAL A 133 -4.73 -34.66 -2.46
CA VAL A 133 -5.53 -34.46 -1.24
C VAL A 133 -6.43 -33.24 -1.37
N ARG A 134 -7.58 -33.27 -0.70
CA ARG A 134 -8.35 -32.07 -0.35
C ARG A 134 -7.91 -31.59 1.04
N PRO A 135 -8.08 -30.29 1.35
CA PRO A 135 -8.09 -29.82 2.73
C PRO A 135 -8.91 -30.72 3.66
N GLY A 136 -8.37 -31.04 4.84
CA GLY A 136 -8.99 -31.91 5.84
C GLY A 136 -8.75 -33.40 5.66
N ASP A 137 -8.29 -33.85 4.49
CA ASP A 137 -7.95 -35.26 4.24
C ASP A 137 -6.82 -35.73 5.16
N VAL A 138 -6.78 -37.03 5.43
CA VAL A 138 -5.70 -37.66 6.21
C VAL A 138 -4.54 -38.01 5.28
N LEU A 139 -3.39 -37.41 5.55
CA LEU A 139 -2.13 -37.68 4.87
C LEU A 139 -1.27 -38.61 5.72
N THR A 140 -0.87 -39.74 5.15
CA THR A 140 0.03 -40.72 5.79
C THR A 140 1.41 -40.62 5.19
N ILE A 141 2.44 -40.39 6.00
CA ILE A 141 3.85 -40.34 5.62
C ILE A 141 4.53 -41.57 6.20
N LYS A 142 5.23 -42.33 5.37
CA LYS A 142 5.99 -43.53 5.74
C LYS A 142 7.48 -43.31 5.62
N GLY A 143 8.24 -43.98 6.49
CA GLY A 143 9.69 -43.82 6.51
C GLY A 143 10.36 -44.55 7.66
N GLU A 144 11.52 -44.04 8.06
CA GLU A 144 12.32 -44.57 9.17
C GLU A 144 12.64 -43.45 10.16
N TYR A 145 12.57 -43.77 11.46
CA TYR A 145 12.81 -42.84 12.57
C TYR A 145 11.94 -41.57 12.55
N LEU A 146 10.73 -41.66 11.99
CA LEU A 146 9.78 -40.55 11.92
C LEU A 146 9.28 -40.08 13.28
N ASN A 147 9.37 -40.91 14.32
CA ASN A 147 9.06 -40.52 15.69
C ASN A 147 10.00 -39.42 16.25
N LEU A 148 11.11 -39.13 15.56
CA LEU A 148 12.01 -38.03 15.90
C LEU A 148 11.59 -36.70 15.24
N MET A 149 10.65 -36.74 14.30
CA MET A 149 10.13 -35.56 13.60
C MET A 149 8.88 -35.08 14.29
N HIS A 150 8.87 -33.81 14.69
CA HIS A 150 7.84 -33.18 15.51
C HIS A 150 6.95 -32.22 14.70
N GLN A 151 7.33 -31.94 13.45
CA GLN A 151 6.57 -31.03 12.57
C GLN A 151 6.45 -31.61 11.15
N VAL A 152 5.25 -31.55 10.60
CA VAL A 152 4.96 -31.69 9.17
C VAL A 152 4.70 -30.30 8.61
N ILE A 153 5.51 -29.85 7.66
CA ILE A 153 5.42 -28.53 7.06
C ILE A 153 5.04 -28.70 5.59
N PHE A 154 3.92 -28.09 5.21
CA PHE A 154 3.44 -28.00 3.84
C PHE A 154 4.06 -26.77 3.15
N ALA A 155 3.82 -26.62 1.85
CA ALA A 155 4.24 -25.44 1.09
C ALA A 155 3.78 -24.13 1.77
N GLU A 156 4.48 -23.02 1.50
CA GLU A 156 4.26 -21.71 2.13
C GLU A 156 4.39 -21.70 3.68
N ASN A 157 5.15 -22.65 4.25
CA ASN A 157 5.39 -22.80 5.69
C ASN A 157 4.13 -23.01 6.53
N VAL A 158 3.14 -23.75 6.00
CA VAL A 158 1.99 -24.17 6.80
C VAL A 158 2.40 -25.37 7.67
N ILE A 159 2.49 -25.16 8.99
CA ILE A 159 3.06 -26.13 9.93
C ILE A 159 1.97 -26.85 10.73
N VAL A 160 2.05 -28.18 10.77
CA VAL A 160 1.35 -29.04 11.71
C VAL A 160 2.39 -29.60 12.69
N SER A 161 2.29 -29.27 13.98
CA SER A 161 3.15 -29.79 15.03
C SER A 161 2.49 -30.93 15.80
N ASP A 162 3.29 -31.80 16.39
CA ASP A 162 2.84 -32.86 17.30
C ASP A 162 2.56 -32.34 18.72
N GLU A 163 2.95 -31.10 19.02
CA GLU A 163 2.70 -30.41 20.29
C GLU A 163 1.23 -30.46 20.67
N VAL A 164 0.99 -30.84 21.92
CA VAL A 164 -0.32 -30.90 22.52
C VAL A 164 -0.70 -29.50 22.99
N ILE A 165 -1.57 -28.83 22.24
CA ILE A 165 -2.12 -27.53 22.65
C ILE A 165 -3.39 -27.79 23.45
N ALA A 166 -3.43 -27.31 24.70
CA ALA A 166 -4.68 -27.21 25.44
C ALA A 166 -5.45 -26.01 24.87
N GLU A 167 -6.43 -26.26 24.00
CA GLU A 167 -7.38 -25.21 23.62
C GLU A 167 -8.19 -24.80 24.85
N GLU A 168 -8.38 -23.49 25.06
CA GLU A 168 -8.97 -22.91 26.28
C GLU A 168 -10.43 -23.38 26.56
N GLU A 169 -11.05 -24.12 25.63
CA GLU A 169 -12.43 -24.62 25.72
C GLU A 169 -12.59 -26.15 25.51
N ALA A 170 -11.50 -26.91 25.32
CA ALA A 170 -11.57 -28.36 25.06
C ALA A 170 -11.18 -29.19 26.29
N THR A 171 -12.02 -30.16 26.68
CA THR A 171 -11.82 -31.04 27.85
C THR A 171 -10.74 -32.12 27.68
N GLU A 172 -10.14 -32.26 26.49
CA GLU A 172 -9.04 -33.21 26.23
C GLU A 172 -7.99 -32.56 25.33
N ALA A 173 -6.73 -32.62 25.75
CA ALA A 173 -5.61 -32.11 24.99
C ALA A 173 -5.25 -33.11 23.89
N THR A 174 -5.42 -32.74 22.61
CA THR A 174 -5.19 -33.62 21.47
C THR A 174 -4.05 -33.11 20.60
N SER A 175 -3.12 -34.00 20.25
CA SER A 175 -2.08 -33.69 19.25
C SER A 175 -2.72 -33.53 17.88
N LYS A 176 -2.18 -32.62 17.04
CA LYS A 176 -2.61 -32.52 15.64
C LYS A 176 -2.14 -33.71 14.79
N PHE A 177 -1.20 -34.51 15.29
CA PHE A 177 -0.81 -35.77 14.67
C PHE A 177 -1.85 -36.83 15.04
N LEU A 178 -2.47 -37.42 14.02
CA LEU A 178 -3.40 -38.54 14.17
C LEU A 178 -2.67 -39.84 14.51
N LYS A 179 -1.41 -39.96 14.06
CA LYS A 179 -0.51 -41.07 14.37
C LYS A 179 0.93 -40.59 14.31
N HIS A 180 1.74 -41.02 15.27
CA HIS A 180 3.16 -40.68 15.33
C HIS A 180 3.95 -41.89 15.84
N THR A 181 4.64 -42.55 14.93
CA THR A 181 5.42 -43.76 15.22
C THR A 181 6.73 -43.71 14.46
N ARG A 182 7.63 -44.65 14.75
CA ARG A 182 8.94 -44.73 14.06
C ARG A 182 8.82 -44.77 12.54
N ASN A 183 7.78 -45.43 12.03
CA ASN A 183 7.65 -45.68 10.59
C ASN A 183 6.53 -44.90 9.93
N GLU A 184 5.76 -44.15 10.70
CA GLU A 184 4.53 -43.55 10.19
C GLU A 184 4.14 -42.30 10.96
N ILE A 185 3.88 -41.22 10.23
CA ILE A 185 3.17 -40.02 10.70
C ILE A 185 1.84 -39.91 9.94
N GLN A 186 0.76 -39.60 10.63
CA GLN A 186 -0.51 -39.22 10.01
C GLN A 186 -0.93 -37.84 10.50
N VAL A 187 -1.31 -36.96 9.57
CA VAL A 187 -1.80 -35.61 9.86
C VAL A 187 -3.04 -35.31 9.01
N ARG A 188 -3.86 -34.35 9.45
CA ARG A 188 -4.85 -33.73 8.56
C ARG A 188 -4.19 -32.63 7.74
N VAL A 189 -4.51 -32.58 6.45
CA VAL A 189 -4.05 -31.52 5.55
C VAL A 189 -4.73 -30.19 5.96
N PRO A 190 -3.98 -29.14 6.31
CA PRO A 190 -4.55 -27.83 6.67
C PRO A 190 -5.33 -27.18 5.52
N GLU A 191 -6.27 -26.28 5.83
CA GLU A 191 -7.04 -25.55 4.80
C GLU A 191 -6.16 -24.60 3.98
N GLU A 192 -5.08 -24.11 4.58
CA GLU A 192 -4.13 -23.18 3.98
C GLU A 192 -3.06 -23.89 3.13
N ALA A 193 -3.03 -25.22 3.14
CA ALA A 193 -1.99 -25.99 2.46
C ALA A 193 -2.03 -25.77 0.94
N GLN A 194 -0.85 -25.67 0.34
CA GLN A 194 -0.66 -25.60 -1.10
C GLN A 194 0.11 -26.83 -1.62
N SER A 195 -0.02 -27.10 -2.92
CA SER A 195 0.76 -28.14 -3.57
C SER A 195 2.25 -27.86 -3.43
N GLY A 196 3.04 -28.91 -3.19
CA GLY A 196 4.48 -28.81 -3.02
C GLY A 196 5.05 -29.95 -2.20
N LYS A 197 6.34 -29.88 -1.90
CA LYS A 197 7.02 -30.90 -1.10
C LYS A 197 6.56 -30.84 0.35
N ILE A 198 6.45 -32.02 0.95
CA ILE A 198 6.26 -32.16 2.39
C ILE A 198 7.63 -32.09 3.04
N ILE A 199 7.74 -31.31 4.12
CA ILE A 199 8.97 -31.18 4.89
C ILE A 199 8.71 -31.72 6.30
N LEU A 200 9.57 -32.63 6.75
CA LEU A 200 9.61 -33.06 8.15
C LEU A 200 10.69 -32.29 8.89
N SER A 201 10.38 -31.86 10.11
CA SER A 201 11.29 -31.11 10.98
C SER A 201 11.29 -31.69 12.40
N ASP A 202 12.46 -31.70 13.04
CA ASP A 202 12.62 -32.08 14.45
C ASP A 202 12.18 -30.98 15.44
N GLY A 203 11.80 -29.79 14.95
CA GLY A 203 11.29 -28.69 15.79
C GLY A 203 12.34 -28.04 16.69
N ALA A 204 13.63 -28.33 16.52
CA ALA A 204 14.70 -27.68 17.28
C ALA A 204 14.91 -26.20 16.86
N GLU A 205 15.62 -25.42 17.67
CA GLU A 205 15.97 -24.02 17.36
C GLU A 205 16.75 -23.90 16.04
N ILE A 206 17.61 -24.88 15.77
CA ILE A 206 18.26 -25.09 14.46
C ILE A 206 17.75 -26.43 13.94
N PRO A 207 16.62 -26.43 13.19
CA PRO A 207 15.92 -27.65 12.89
C PRO A 207 16.61 -28.46 11.80
N ASN A 208 16.63 -29.78 11.95
CA ASN A 208 16.90 -30.67 10.84
C ASN A 208 15.65 -30.77 9.95
N ARG A 209 15.81 -30.58 8.63
CA ARG A 209 14.69 -30.60 7.67
C ARG A 209 14.90 -31.66 6.62
N LEU A 210 13.89 -32.50 6.43
CA LEU A 210 13.87 -33.55 5.43
C LEU A 210 12.71 -33.34 4.46
N TYR A 211 12.99 -33.42 3.16
CA TYR A 211 12.04 -33.11 2.10
C TYR A 211 11.57 -34.39 1.43
N SER A 212 10.29 -34.48 1.11
CA SER A 212 9.77 -35.53 0.25
C SER A 212 10.39 -35.46 -1.16
N GLU A 213 10.51 -36.61 -1.81
CA GLU A 213 11.01 -36.67 -3.19
C GLU A 213 9.99 -36.10 -4.18
N VAL A 214 8.72 -36.48 -4.01
CA VAL A 214 7.59 -36.04 -4.83
C VAL A 214 6.79 -34.93 -4.14
N GLU A 215 6.04 -34.16 -4.94
CA GLU A 215 5.21 -33.06 -4.46
C GLU A 215 3.78 -33.55 -4.19
N LEU A 216 3.24 -33.18 -3.03
CA LEU A 216 1.84 -33.33 -2.69
C LEU A 216 1.00 -32.39 -3.57
N GLN A 217 -0.09 -32.90 -4.15
CA GLN A 217 -1.04 -32.11 -4.91
C GLN A 217 -2.26 -31.78 -4.04
N VAL A 218 -2.45 -30.50 -3.72
CA VAL A 218 -3.64 -30.02 -3.03
C VAL A 218 -4.68 -29.61 -4.08
N VAL A 219 -5.87 -30.19 -3.98
CA VAL A 219 -6.98 -29.92 -4.90
C VAL A 219 -7.41 -28.46 -4.77
N LEU A 220 -7.43 -27.76 -5.90
CA LEU A 220 -7.92 -26.39 -6.02
C LEU A 220 -9.26 -26.33 -6.77
N PRO A 221 -10.03 -25.24 -6.57
CA PRO A 221 -11.12 -24.87 -7.48
C PRO A 221 -10.67 -24.82 -8.94
N SER A 222 -11.54 -25.23 -9.86
CA SER A 222 -11.23 -25.14 -11.29
C SER A 222 -12.50 -25.01 -12.15
N VAL A 223 -12.31 -24.54 -13.39
CA VAL A 223 -13.33 -24.53 -14.43
C VAL A 223 -12.85 -25.38 -15.61
N ALA A 224 -13.78 -25.98 -16.36
CA ALA A 224 -13.45 -26.79 -17.53
C ALA A 224 -12.89 -25.94 -18.68
N GLU A 225 -13.45 -24.74 -18.86
CA GLU A 225 -13.05 -23.74 -19.84
C GLU A 225 -13.23 -22.35 -19.21
N LEU A 226 -12.32 -21.43 -19.52
CA LEU A 226 -12.45 -20.04 -19.12
C LEU A 226 -13.48 -19.36 -20.03
N ALA A 227 -14.66 -19.07 -19.49
CA ALA A 227 -15.69 -18.34 -20.20
C ALA A 227 -15.29 -16.87 -20.36
N ASP A 228 -15.52 -16.33 -21.55
CA ASP A 228 -15.28 -14.92 -21.88
C ASP A 228 -16.60 -14.20 -22.15
N TYR A 229 -16.90 -13.19 -21.34
CA TYR A 229 -18.15 -12.44 -21.41
C TYR A 229 -17.90 -11.03 -21.90
N ASN A 230 -18.50 -10.69 -23.04
CA ASN A 230 -18.31 -9.41 -23.68
C ASN A 230 -19.54 -8.51 -23.51
N ASN A 231 -19.31 -7.19 -23.45
CA ASN A 231 -20.34 -6.17 -23.32
C ASN A 231 -21.25 -6.38 -22.08
N ILE A 232 -20.66 -6.75 -20.95
CA ILE A 232 -21.40 -6.95 -19.69
C ILE A 232 -21.49 -5.64 -18.90
N LYS A 233 -22.66 -5.36 -18.32
CA LYS A 233 -22.86 -4.19 -17.46
C LYS A 233 -22.58 -4.50 -16.00
N PRO A 234 -22.07 -3.54 -15.21
CA PRO A 234 -22.09 -3.63 -13.76
C PRO A 234 -23.50 -3.93 -13.23
N GLY A 235 -23.59 -4.67 -12.12
CA GLY A 235 -24.86 -5.16 -11.57
C GLY A 235 -25.43 -6.41 -12.26
N ALA A 236 -24.80 -6.91 -13.33
CA ALA A 236 -25.19 -8.20 -13.91
C ALA A 236 -24.91 -9.35 -12.94
N ILE A 237 -25.84 -10.30 -12.88
CA ILE A 237 -25.68 -11.54 -12.13
C ILE A 237 -24.88 -12.52 -12.99
N MET A 238 -23.75 -12.95 -12.47
CA MET A 238 -22.86 -13.94 -13.08
C MET A 238 -23.08 -15.30 -12.43
N THR A 239 -23.07 -16.35 -13.25
CA THR A 239 -23.07 -17.73 -12.79
C THR A 239 -21.91 -18.46 -13.46
N VAL A 240 -21.03 -19.01 -12.65
CA VAL A 240 -19.85 -19.77 -13.09
C VAL A 240 -20.00 -21.21 -12.61
N THR A 241 -19.82 -22.17 -13.51
CA THR A 241 -19.84 -23.61 -13.19
C THR A 241 -18.41 -24.15 -13.12
N GLY A 242 -18.10 -24.93 -12.09
CA GLY A 242 -16.76 -25.48 -11.91
C GLY A 242 -16.72 -26.69 -10.98
N GLU A 243 -15.50 -27.11 -10.65
CA GLU A 243 -15.23 -28.19 -9.70
C GLU A 243 -14.58 -27.63 -8.45
N ASN A 244 -14.83 -28.30 -7.31
CA ASN A 244 -14.26 -27.95 -6.00
C ASN A 244 -14.56 -26.52 -5.52
N PHE A 245 -15.69 -25.95 -5.96
CA PHE A 245 -16.13 -24.61 -5.55
C PHE A 245 -16.60 -24.54 -4.09
N ASP A 246 -16.80 -25.68 -3.43
CA ASP A 246 -16.97 -25.78 -1.98
C ASP A 246 -15.73 -25.31 -1.19
N LEU A 247 -14.56 -25.26 -1.84
CA LEU A 247 -13.31 -24.78 -1.23
C LEU A 247 -13.13 -23.26 -1.31
N VAL A 248 -13.96 -22.55 -2.10
CA VAL A 248 -13.82 -21.12 -2.34
C VAL A 248 -14.22 -20.33 -1.10
N LYS A 249 -13.36 -19.41 -0.68
CA LYS A 249 -13.59 -18.49 0.44
C LYS A 249 -13.85 -17.06 -0.03
N GLU A 250 -13.33 -16.67 -1.20
CA GLU A 250 -13.53 -15.35 -1.78
C GLU A 250 -13.66 -15.41 -3.30
N VAL A 251 -14.48 -14.52 -3.87
CA VAL A 251 -14.46 -14.18 -5.29
C VAL A 251 -13.89 -12.76 -5.42
N ARG A 252 -12.93 -12.57 -6.33
CA ARG A 252 -12.24 -11.29 -6.54
C ARG A 252 -12.25 -10.86 -7.99
N MET A 253 -12.50 -9.58 -8.21
CA MET A 253 -12.43 -8.94 -9.51
C MET A 253 -10.97 -8.59 -9.87
N GLU A 254 -10.72 -8.22 -11.13
CA GLU A 254 -9.38 -7.83 -11.61
C GLU A 254 -8.78 -6.65 -10.81
N ASN A 255 -9.61 -5.66 -10.44
CA ASN A 255 -9.21 -4.52 -9.60
C ASN A 255 -8.92 -4.92 -8.13
N GLY A 256 -9.08 -6.18 -7.75
CA GLY A 256 -8.85 -6.71 -6.40
C GLY A 256 -10.06 -6.64 -5.46
N GLU A 257 -11.18 -6.07 -5.90
CA GLU A 257 -12.41 -5.99 -5.13
C GLU A 257 -12.99 -7.37 -4.84
N LYS A 258 -13.46 -7.58 -3.60
CA LYS A 258 -14.13 -8.81 -3.18
C LYS A 258 -15.62 -8.69 -3.44
N VAL A 259 -16.22 -9.75 -3.95
CA VAL A 259 -17.66 -9.83 -4.19
C VAL A 259 -18.26 -10.95 -3.35
N GLU A 260 -19.43 -10.68 -2.78
CA GLU A 260 -20.25 -11.71 -2.14
C GLU A 260 -20.75 -12.70 -3.19
N PHE A 261 -20.81 -13.97 -2.82
CA PHE A 261 -21.20 -15.04 -3.72
C PHE A 261 -22.05 -16.09 -3.00
N GLU A 262 -22.85 -16.80 -3.79
CA GLU A 262 -23.61 -17.96 -3.37
C GLU A 262 -23.08 -19.20 -4.07
N PHE A 263 -22.79 -20.25 -3.30
CA PHE A 263 -22.37 -21.55 -3.82
C PHE A 263 -23.54 -22.54 -3.83
N SER A 264 -23.80 -23.16 -4.98
CA SER A 264 -24.76 -24.27 -5.12
C SER A 264 -24.03 -25.58 -5.31
N ALA A 265 -24.04 -26.45 -4.30
CA ALA A 265 -23.42 -27.77 -4.37
C ALA A 265 -24.09 -28.71 -5.39
N GLU A 266 -25.41 -28.59 -5.59
CA GLU A 266 -26.17 -29.41 -6.55
C GLU A 266 -25.75 -29.13 -7.99
N ASN A 267 -25.60 -27.85 -8.34
CA ASN A 267 -25.26 -27.43 -9.70
C ASN A 267 -23.75 -27.22 -9.90
N LYS A 268 -22.96 -27.27 -8.82
CA LYS A 268 -21.54 -26.90 -8.77
C LYS A 268 -21.27 -25.49 -9.32
N THR A 269 -22.12 -24.54 -8.96
CA THR A 269 -22.06 -23.15 -9.46
C THR A 269 -21.74 -22.14 -8.37
N LEU A 270 -21.00 -21.10 -8.73
CA LEU A 270 -20.90 -19.86 -7.98
C LEU A 270 -21.74 -18.80 -8.67
N GLN A 271 -22.58 -18.11 -7.91
CA GLN A 271 -23.38 -16.99 -8.38
C GLN A 271 -23.00 -15.73 -7.62
N PHE A 272 -22.79 -14.62 -8.33
CA PHE A 272 -22.44 -13.34 -7.72
C PHE A 272 -22.86 -12.18 -8.63
N THR A 273 -22.91 -10.97 -8.08
CA THR A 273 -23.26 -9.76 -8.84
C THR A 273 -22.01 -8.93 -9.12
N LEU A 274 -21.84 -8.46 -10.36
CA LEU A 274 -20.73 -7.57 -10.69
C LEU A 274 -20.85 -6.23 -9.95
N PRO A 275 -19.80 -5.76 -9.25
CA PRO A 275 -19.83 -4.49 -8.55
C PRO A 275 -19.79 -3.30 -9.52
N ALA A 276 -20.25 -2.13 -9.07
CA ALA A 276 -20.39 -0.92 -9.89
C ALA A 276 -19.05 -0.39 -10.45
N ASN A 277 -17.97 -0.60 -9.70
CA ASN A 277 -16.60 -0.19 -10.00
C ASN A 277 -15.75 -1.34 -10.55
N ALA A 278 -16.38 -2.42 -11.03
CA ALA A 278 -15.70 -3.47 -11.78
C ALA A 278 -14.91 -2.86 -12.96
N VAL A 279 -13.84 -3.55 -13.33
CA VAL A 279 -13.03 -3.26 -14.53
C VAL A 279 -12.99 -4.52 -15.40
N SER A 280 -12.76 -4.34 -16.70
CA SER A 280 -12.54 -5.47 -17.61
C SER A 280 -11.30 -6.27 -17.16
N GLY A 281 -11.37 -7.60 -17.26
CA GLY A 281 -10.29 -8.49 -16.83
C GLY A 281 -10.81 -9.83 -16.30
N PHE A 282 -9.98 -10.54 -15.53
CA PHE A 282 -10.35 -11.84 -14.99
C PHE A 282 -11.13 -11.72 -13.68
N ILE A 283 -11.99 -12.71 -13.46
CA ILE A 283 -12.62 -12.99 -12.18
C ILE A 283 -11.87 -14.17 -11.56
N TYR A 284 -11.45 -14.00 -10.32
CA TYR A 284 -10.70 -14.99 -9.56
C TYR A 284 -11.54 -15.58 -8.45
N VAL A 285 -11.42 -16.88 -8.23
CA VAL A 285 -11.82 -17.53 -6.97
C VAL A 285 -10.59 -17.77 -6.12
N VAL A 286 -10.73 -17.66 -4.80
CA VAL A 286 -9.65 -17.81 -3.84
C VAL A 286 -10.09 -18.76 -2.72
N PRO A 287 -9.51 -19.95 -2.60
CA PRO A 287 -9.71 -20.84 -1.46
C PRO A 287 -8.87 -20.40 -0.25
N ALA A 288 -8.99 -21.12 0.88
CA ALA A 288 -8.26 -20.81 2.12
C ALA A 288 -6.73 -20.81 1.97
N SER A 289 -6.20 -21.56 0.99
CA SER A 289 -4.77 -21.55 0.64
C SER A 289 -4.26 -20.23 0.06
N GLY A 290 -5.16 -19.31 -0.31
CA GLY A 290 -4.82 -17.99 -0.84
C GLY A 290 -4.44 -17.97 -2.33
N VAL A 291 -4.40 -19.12 -3.00
CA VAL A 291 -4.11 -19.21 -4.43
C VAL A 291 -5.22 -18.53 -5.24
N ARG A 292 -4.87 -17.66 -6.19
CA ARG A 292 -5.85 -16.98 -7.07
C ARG A 292 -6.05 -17.80 -8.34
N ILE A 293 -7.26 -18.31 -8.55
CA ILE A 293 -7.61 -19.11 -9.75
C ILE A 293 -8.56 -18.31 -10.63
N PRO A 294 -8.19 -17.97 -11.89
CA PRO A 294 -9.12 -17.34 -12.82
C PRO A 294 -10.23 -18.33 -13.20
N VAL A 295 -11.47 -17.85 -13.26
CA VAL A 295 -12.64 -18.68 -13.59
C VAL A 295 -13.49 -18.14 -14.75
N ALA A 296 -13.36 -16.84 -15.05
CA ALA A 296 -13.98 -16.19 -16.19
C ALA A 296 -13.20 -14.90 -16.53
N SER A 297 -13.36 -14.39 -17.75
CA SER A 297 -12.98 -13.04 -18.14
C SER A 297 -14.20 -12.21 -18.52
N ILE A 298 -14.14 -10.92 -18.27
CA ILE A 298 -15.19 -9.96 -18.63
C ILE A 298 -14.62 -8.77 -19.40
N GLU A 299 -15.34 -8.34 -20.43
CA GLU A 299 -15.21 -7.03 -21.05
C GLU A 299 -16.48 -6.23 -20.75
N LEU A 300 -16.32 -5.11 -20.02
CA LEU A 300 -17.45 -4.27 -19.64
C LEU A 300 -18.00 -3.48 -20.82
N ALA A 301 -19.32 -3.37 -20.85
CA ALA A 301 -20.05 -2.52 -21.77
C ALA A 301 -19.58 -1.06 -21.64
N LYS A 302 -19.37 -0.39 -22.78
CA LYS A 302 -19.01 1.03 -22.83
C LYS A 302 -20.09 1.84 -23.55
N PRO A 303 -20.33 3.10 -23.15
CA PRO A 303 -21.12 4.05 -23.93
C PRO A 303 -20.57 4.17 -25.35
N GLY A 304 -21.45 4.13 -26.35
CA GLY A 304 -21.05 4.10 -27.75
C GLY A 304 -22.12 4.60 -28.71
N ASN A 305 -21.80 4.54 -30.01
CA ASN A 305 -22.72 4.90 -31.11
C ASN A 305 -23.38 6.28 -30.95
N PHE A 306 -22.63 7.23 -30.40
CA PHE A 306 -23.13 8.55 -30.10
C PHE A 306 -23.57 9.30 -31.36
N SER A 307 -24.76 9.88 -31.31
CA SER A 307 -25.30 10.77 -32.34
C SER A 307 -26.18 11.86 -31.74
N CYS A 308 -26.34 12.96 -32.46
CA CYS A 308 -27.24 14.06 -32.09
C CYS A 308 -27.90 14.61 -33.35
N ALA A 309 -29.05 15.27 -33.21
CA ALA A 309 -29.80 15.80 -34.35
C ALA A 309 -29.07 16.94 -35.06
N THR A 310 -28.24 17.69 -34.33
CA THR A 310 -27.42 18.80 -34.83
C THR A 310 -26.07 18.78 -34.10
N SER A 311 -24.99 19.01 -34.85
CA SER A 311 -23.65 19.25 -34.28
C SER A 311 -23.45 20.71 -33.86
N ASP A 312 -24.29 21.63 -34.33
CA ASP A 312 -24.27 23.04 -33.95
C ASP A 312 -25.21 23.26 -32.77
N VAL A 313 -24.65 23.64 -31.63
CA VAL A 313 -25.36 23.68 -30.34
C VAL A 313 -25.10 25.01 -29.64
N ALA A 314 -26.15 25.63 -29.12
CA ALA A 314 -26.01 26.86 -28.33
C ALA A 314 -25.48 26.54 -26.93
N ALA A 315 -24.43 27.25 -26.49
CA ALA A 315 -24.00 27.20 -25.10
C ALA A 315 -25.10 27.75 -24.18
N GLY A 316 -25.23 27.21 -22.97
CA GLY A 316 -26.35 27.49 -22.06
C GLY A 316 -27.65 26.76 -22.41
N GLY A 317 -27.70 26.10 -23.57
CA GLY A 317 -28.83 25.27 -24.00
C GLY A 317 -28.79 23.85 -23.45
N GLN A 318 -29.55 22.97 -24.10
CA GLN A 318 -29.55 21.54 -23.83
C GLN A 318 -29.27 20.77 -25.12
N ILE A 319 -28.62 19.63 -25.00
CA ILE A 319 -28.39 18.69 -26.10
C ILE A 319 -28.97 17.33 -25.77
N THR A 320 -29.65 16.74 -26.74
CA THR A 320 -30.08 15.34 -26.69
C THR A 320 -29.11 14.48 -27.49
N ILE A 321 -28.45 13.57 -26.78
CA ILE A 321 -27.48 12.62 -27.31
C ILE A 321 -28.16 11.25 -27.34
N GLN A 322 -28.12 10.59 -28.51
CA GLN A 322 -28.56 9.21 -28.70
C GLN A 322 -27.34 8.30 -28.77
N GLY A 323 -27.47 7.05 -28.36
CA GLY A 323 -26.36 6.09 -28.40
C GLY A 323 -26.71 4.75 -27.79
N GLU A 324 -25.69 4.05 -27.32
CA GLU A 324 -25.80 2.77 -26.62
C GLU A 324 -25.13 2.88 -25.25
N ASN A 325 -25.65 2.13 -24.28
CA ASN A 325 -25.13 2.06 -22.90
C ASN A 325 -24.98 3.44 -22.24
N LEU A 326 -25.81 4.42 -22.61
CA LEU A 326 -25.71 5.77 -22.07
C LEU A 326 -26.09 5.85 -20.58
N ASP A 327 -26.75 4.82 -20.04
CA ASP A 327 -27.01 4.60 -18.61
C ASP A 327 -25.73 4.41 -17.78
N LEU A 328 -24.58 4.13 -18.42
CA LEU A 328 -23.29 3.98 -17.73
C LEU A 328 -22.54 5.30 -17.57
N VAL A 329 -23.01 6.39 -18.18
CA VAL A 329 -22.38 7.72 -18.11
C VAL A 329 -22.67 8.37 -16.75
N SER A 330 -21.62 8.78 -16.05
CA SER A 330 -21.69 9.49 -14.77
C SER A 330 -21.47 11.00 -14.91
N ALA A 331 -20.75 11.44 -15.94
CA ALA A 331 -20.51 12.86 -16.24
C ALA A 331 -20.24 13.08 -17.72
N VAL A 332 -20.55 14.29 -18.20
CA VAL A 332 -20.33 14.73 -19.58
C VAL A 332 -19.51 16.01 -19.56
N ILE A 333 -18.30 15.93 -20.10
CA ILE A 333 -17.32 17.01 -20.09
C ILE A 333 -17.20 17.56 -21.50
N PHE A 334 -17.54 18.84 -21.65
CA PHE A 334 -17.37 19.56 -22.91
C PHE A 334 -15.94 20.09 -23.02
N SER A 335 -15.51 20.39 -24.25
CA SER A 335 -14.23 21.05 -24.48
C SER A 335 -14.15 22.36 -23.68
N GLY A 336 -12.97 22.67 -23.13
CA GLY A 336 -12.80 23.72 -22.12
C GLY A 336 -12.91 23.22 -20.67
N GLU A 337 -12.95 21.91 -20.45
CA GLU A 337 -12.99 21.26 -19.12
C GLU A 337 -14.19 21.69 -18.25
N VAL A 338 -15.33 21.92 -18.90
CA VAL A 338 -16.58 22.28 -18.21
C VAL A 338 -17.58 21.12 -18.29
N GLU A 339 -18.09 20.74 -17.12
CA GLU A 339 -19.03 19.64 -16.98
C GLU A 339 -20.47 20.12 -17.23
N GLY A 340 -21.19 19.40 -18.08
CA GLY A 340 -22.62 19.58 -18.29
C GLY A 340 -23.46 18.78 -17.31
N GLU A 341 -24.60 19.32 -16.91
CA GLU A 341 -25.53 18.65 -15.99
C GLU A 341 -26.36 17.61 -16.77
N ILE A 342 -26.40 16.36 -16.29
CA ILE A 342 -27.27 15.33 -16.84
C ILE A 342 -28.70 15.57 -16.35
N ILE A 343 -29.60 15.94 -17.26
CA ILE A 343 -31.00 16.26 -16.97
C ILE A 343 -31.87 14.99 -17.00
N SER A 344 -31.60 14.10 -17.96
CA SER A 344 -32.26 12.79 -18.03
C SER A 344 -31.36 11.77 -18.73
N GLN A 345 -31.55 10.50 -18.37
CA GLN A 345 -30.69 9.41 -18.79
C GLN A 345 -31.49 8.12 -18.96
N SER A 346 -31.23 7.43 -20.07
CA SER A 346 -31.67 6.07 -20.37
C SER A 346 -30.53 5.34 -21.09
N PRO A 347 -30.62 4.02 -21.33
CA PRO A 347 -29.59 3.30 -22.08
C PRO A 347 -29.35 3.79 -23.51
N GLU A 348 -30.35 4.43 -24.13
CA GLU A 348 -30.30 4.86 -25.54
C GLU A 348 -30.26 6.39 -25.70
N GLN A 349 -30.57 7.14 -24.64
CA GLN A 349 -30.71 8.59 -24.70
C GLN A 349 -30.15 9.28 -23.46
N LEU A 350 -29.42 10.38 -23.67
CA LEU A 350 -28.89 11.25 -22.63
C LEU A 350 -29.22 12.71 -22.96
N VAL A 351 -29.86 13.43 -22.04
CA VAL A 351 -30.12 14.87 -22.17
C VAL A 351 -29.22 15.61 -21.20
N VAL A 352 -28.41 16.53 -21.73
CA VAL A 352 -27.36 17.22 -20.97
C VAL A 352 -27.49 18.73 -21.17
N SER A 353 -27.29 19.52 -20.11
CA SER A 353 -27.11 20.96 -20.24
C SER A 353 -25.73 21.27 -20.83
N VAL A 354 -25.66 22.23 -21.73
CA VAL A 354 -24.40 22.70 -22.31
C VAL A 354 -23.94 23.90 -21.51
N PRO A 355 -22.79 23.86 -20.81
CA PRO A 355 -22.31 25.01 -20.05
C PRO A 355 -22.13 26.25 -20.92
N ALA A 356 -22.38 27.45 -20.38
CA ALA A 356 -22.28 28.71 -21.14
C ALA A 356 -20.86 29.00 -21.66
N LEU A 357 -19.84 28.45 -20.99
CA LEU A 357 -18.43 28.58 -21.37
C LEU A 357 -17.88 27.36 -22.09
N ALA A 358 -18.72 26.38 -22.46
CA ALA A 358 -18.29 25.23 -23.24
C ALA A 358 -17.71 25.68 -24.59
N GLN A 359 -16.61 25.06 -25.00
CA GLN A 359 -15.94 25.33 -26.26
C GLN A 359 -16.32 24.29 -27.30
N SER A 360 -16.17 24.65 -28.58
CA SER A 360 -16.29 23.69 -29.69
C SER A 360 -15.22 22.61 -29.57
N GLY A 361 -15.60 21.36 -29.82
CA GLY A 361 -14.69 20.23 -29.81
C GLY A 361 -15.36 18.91 -29.44
N ILE A 362 -14.52 17.93 -29.11
CA ILE A 362 -14.97 16.58 -28.75
C ILE A 362 -15.51 16.58 -27.32
N VAL A 363 -16.62 15.87 -27.12
CA VAL A 363 -17.22 15.65 -25.79
C VAL A 363 -16.65 14.39 -25.16
N THR A 364 -16.36 14.45 -23.86
CA THR A 364 -15.86 13.31 -23.09
C THR A 364 -16.93 12.81 -22.12
N PHE A 365 -17.28 11.54 -22.23
CA PHE A 365 -18.23 10.84 -21.39
C PHE A 365 -17.47 10.02 -20.36
N LYS A 366 -17.67 10.31 -19.07
CA LYS A 366 -17.04 9.61 -17.96
C LYS A 366 -17.99 8.57 -17.39
N MET A 367 -17.54 7.34 -17.23
CA MET A 367 -18.30 6.24 -16.63
C MET A 367 -18.13 6.17 -15.11
N THR A 368 -19.05 5.49 -14.42
CA THR A 368 -19.02 5.30 -12.96
C THR A 368 -17.76 4.59 -12.47
N ASN A 369 -17.20 3.68 -13.26
CA ASN A 369 -15.93 2.99 -12.94
C ASN A 369 -14.67 3.86 -13.20
N GLY A 370 -14.85 5.10 -13.67
CA GLY A 370 -13.78 6.06 -13.92
C GLY A 370 -13.23 6.05 -15.35
N GLU A 371 -13.59 5.07 -16.19
CA GLU A 371 -13.22 5.08 -17.60
C GLU A 371 -13.85 6.26 -18.35
N GLN A 372 -13.22 6.67 -19.45
CA GLN A 372 -13.68 7.78 -20.28
C GLN A 372 -13.76 7.37 -21.74
N VAL A 373 -14.79 7.86 -22.44
CA VAL A 373 -14.96 7.73 -23.88
C VAL A 373 -15.14 9.12 -24.46
N SER A 374 -14.27 9.50 -25.39
CA SER A 374 -14.39 10.78 -26.11
C SER A 374 -15.02 10.53 -27.47
N ALA A 375 -16.13 11.21 -27.74
CA ALA A 375 -16.91 11.09 -28.97
C ALA A 375 -17.70 12.38 -29.21
N LEU A 376 -18.42 12.48 -30.33
CA LEU A 376 -19.17 13.66 -30.76
C LEU A 376 -18.34 14.95 -30.80
N ASN A 377 -17.95 15.35 -32.01
CA ASN A 377 -17.38 16.68 -32.21
C ASN A 377 -18.52 17.68 -32.42
N LEU A 378 -18.65 18.65 -31.52
CA LEU A 378 -19.71 19.66 -31.53
C LEU A 378 -19.14 21.05 -31.83
N THR A 379 -19.88 21.83 -32.60
CA THR A 379 -19.68 23.28 -32.72
C THR A 379 -20.53 23.94 -31.65
N ILE A 380 -19.89 24.56 -30.66
CA ILE A 380 -20.57 25.28 -29.60
C ILE A 380 -20.60 26.77 -29.91
N ASN A 381 -21.81 27.31 -30.08
CA ASN A 381 -22.03 28.74 -30.26
C ASN A 381 -22.06 29.41 -28.88
N GLN A 382 -20.90 29.90 -28.45
CA GLN A 382 -20.75 30.60 -27.17
C GLN A 382 -21.41 31.99 -27.20
N PRO A 383 -22.09 32.43 -26.12
CA PRO A 383 -22.53 33.82 -25.98
C PRO A 383 -21.31 34.77 -25.85
N CYS A 384 -21.60 36.07 -25.85
CA CYS A 384 -20.61 37.08 -25.48
C CYS A 384 -20.09 36.81 -24.06
N HIS A 385 -18.77 36.74 -23.90
CA HIS A 385 -18.13 36.49 -22.62
C HIS A 385 -16.83 37.26 -22.47
N ILE A 386 -16.45 37.56 -21.23
CA ILE A 386 -15.26 38.33 -20.88
C ILE A 386 -14.04 37.42 -20.96
N VAL A 387 -12.99 37.90 -21.62
CA VAL A 387 -11.69 37.23 -21.76
C VAL A 387 -10.54 38.00 -21.10
N SER A 388 -10.77 39.25 -20.68
CA SER A 388 -9.84 40.00 -19.83
C SER A 388 -9.98 39.64 -18.34
N SER A 389 -8.96 40.01 -17.55
CA SER A 389 -9.08 40.00 -16.09
C SER A 389 -10.18 40.95 -15.60
N LEU A 390 -10.77 40.63 -14.44
CA LEU A 390 -11.75 41.45 -13.73
C LEU A 390 -11.21 42.00 -12.40
N GLU A 391 -9.89 41.94 -12.20
CA GLU A 391 -9.22 42.38 -10.97
C GLU A 391 -8.96 43.89 -10.90
N ASP A 392 -9.19 44.62 -12.00
CA ASP A 392 -8.96 46.06 -12.06
C ASP A 392 -9.82 46.86 -11.05
N ASP A 393 -9.35 48.05 -10.69
CA ASP A 393 -10.04 48.98 -9.80
C ASP A 393 -11.17 49.72 -10.53
N PHE A 394 -12.20 48.98 -10.95
CA PHE A 394 -13.38 49.56 -11.56
C PHE A 394 -14.12 50.44 -10.55
N GLU A 395 -14.52 51.64 -10.97
CA GLU A 395 -15.21 52.62 -10.14
C GLU A 395 -16.70 52.71 -10.48
N ALA A 396 -17.55 52.82 -9.46
CA ALA A 396 -18.97 53.12 -9.65
C ALA A 396 -19.14 54.51 -10.29
N GLY A 397 -20.08 54.65 -11.23
CA GLY A 397 -20.29 55.90 -11.99
C GLY A 397 -19.28 56.16 -13.12
N LYS A 398 -18.26 55.31 -13.29
CA LYS A 398 -17.26 55.41 -14.38
C LYS A 398 -17.52 54.38 -15.47
N GLU A 399 -16.73 54.49 -16.54
CA GLU A 399 -16.72 53.49 -17.60
C GLU A 399 -15.80 52.34 -17.21
N MET A 400 -16.32 51.12 -17.25
CA MET A 400 -15.55 49.87 -17.19
C MET A 400 -15.23 49.45 -18.62
N ILE A 401 -14.00 49.02 -18.86
CA ILE A 401 -13.56 48.50 -20.16
C ILE A 401 -13.05 47.07 -19.93
N VAL A 402 -13.59 46.13 -20.69
CA VAL A 402 -13.20 44.72 -20.64
C VAL A 402 -13.03 44.19 -22.06
N GLU A 403 -12.16 43.21 -22.25
CA GLU A 403 -12.07 42.47 -23.51
C GLU A 403 -13.10 41.34 -23.50
N VAL A 404 -13.85 41.20 -24.58
CA VAL A 404 -14.86 40.16 -24.77
C VAL A 404 -14.62 39.35 -26.04
N ALA A 405 -15.02 38.10 -26.02
CA ALA A 405 -15.20 37.27 -27.21
C ALA A 405 -16.69 37.22 -27.59
N ASN A 406 -16.97 37.08 -28.89
CA ASN A 406 -18.31 37.07 -29.48
C ASN A 406 -19.15 38.31 -29.10
N GLY A 407 -18.50 39.46 -28.99
CA GLY A 407 -19.13 40.72 -28.58
C GLY A 407 -20.29 41.13 -29.50
N GLU A 408 -20.23 40.76 -30.78
CA GLU A 408 -21.27 41.01 -31.78
C GLU A 408 -22.61 40.33 -31.46
N LEU A 409 -22.62 39.31 -30.60
CA LEU A 409 -23.81 38.62 -30.14
C LEU A 409 -24.46 39.28 -28.92
N LEU A 410 -23.82 40.31 -28.35
CA LEU A 410 -24.31 41.00 -27.16
C LEU A 410 -25.57 41.82 -27.47
N THR A 411 -26.66 41.54 -26.75
CA THR A 411 -27.93 42.27 -26.86
C THR A 411 -28.15 43.21 -25.68
N GLU A 412 -27.68 42.84 -24.49
CA GLU A 412 -27.90 43.59 -23.26
C GLU A 412 -26.75 43.40 -22.27
N VAL A 413 -26.46 44.43 -21.48
CA VAL A 413 -25.56 44.37 -20.33
C VAL A 413 -26.33 44.82 -19.09
N LYS A 414 -26.25 44.07 -18.00
CA LYS A 414 -26.88 44.42 -16.72
C LYS A 414 -25.87 44.45 -15.60
N ILE A 415 -26.06 45.38 -14.67
CA ILE A 415 -25.37 45.40 -13.38
C ILE A 415 -26.43 45.35 -12.29
N ASN A 416 -26.38 44.32 -11.43
CA ASN A 416 -27.38 44.06 -10.39
C ASN A 416 -28.82 44.02 -10.93
N GLY A 417 -28.99 43.44 -12.13
CA GLY A 417 -30.28 43.33 -12.83
C GLY A 417 -30.76 44.59 -13.53
N VAL A 418 -30.05 45.72 -13.39
CA VAL A 418 -30.37 46.99 -14.07
C VAL A 418 -29.62 47.06 -15.39
N THR A 419 -30.32 47.29 -16.49
CA THR A 419 -29.74 47.48 -17.82
C THR A 419 -28.88 48.74 -17.87
N VAL A 420 -27.67 48.62 -18.40
CA VAL A 420 -26.69 49.71 -18.49
C VAL A 420 -26.33 50.02 -19.93
N THR A 421 -25.99 51.27 -20.21
CA THR A 421 -25.51 51.65 -21.55
C THR A 421 -24.10 51.09 -21.78
N HIS A 422 -23.88 50.48 -22.94
CA HIS A 422 -22.61 49.90 -23.33
C HIS A 422 -22.28 50.23 -24.79
N THR A 423 -21.01 50.05 -25.17
CA THR A 423 -20.54 50.20 -26.55
C THR A 423 -19.46 49.15 -26.82
N LEU A 424 -19.52 48.50 -27.98
CA LEU A 424 -18.52 47.54 -28.42
C LEU A 424 -17.65 48.18 -29.51
N GLU A 425 -16.34 48.19 -29.31
CA GLU A 425 -15.33 48.65 -30.28
C GLU A 425 -14.33 47.52 -30.54
N GLY A 426 -14.55 46.75 -31.62
CA GLY A 426 -13.77 45.53 -31.85
C GLY A 426 -14.07 44.49 -30.77
N THR A 427 -13.06 44.13 -29.98
CA THR A 427 -13.18 43.22 -28.82
C THR A 427 -13.38 43.96 -27.49
N GLN A 428 -13.30 45.29 -27.47
CA GLN A 428 -13.45 46.07 -26.24
C GLN A 428 -14.90 46.42 -25.98
N LEU A 429 -15.43 45.90 -24.87
CA LEU A 429 -16.73 46.26 -24.34
C LEU A 429 -16.57 47.36 -23.28
N LYS A 430 -17.13 48.53 -23.58
CA LYS A 430 -17.19 49.70 -22.69
C LYS A 430 -18.56 49.75 -22.03
N ILE A 431 -18.60 49.76 -20.69
CA ILE A 431 -19.83 49.64 -19.90
C ILE A 431 -19.92 50.86 -18.98
N LYS A 432 -21.04 51.61 -19.00
CA LYS A 432 -21.29 52.65 -18.00
C LYS A 432 -21.76 52.04 -16.69
N VAL A 433 -20.91 52.08 -15.67
CA VAL A 433 -21.21 51.52 -14.35
C VAL A 433 -22.16 52.46 -13.60
N PRO A 434 -23.31 52.00 -13.10
CA PRO A 434 -24.19 52.81 -12.25
C PRO A 434 -23.51 53.25 -10.95
N GLU A 435 -23.89 54.40 -10.40
CA GLU A 435 -23.41 54.86 -9.09
C GLU A 435 -23.86 53.95 -7.92
N THR A 436 -24.89 53.12 -8.16
CA THR A 436 -25.41 52.14 -7.21
C THR A 436 -24.59 50.84 -7.18
N ALA A 437 -23.64 50.65 -8.11
CA ALA A 437 -22.76 49.49 -8.10
C ALA A 437 -21.78 49.56 -6.91
N GLY A 438 -21.47 48.41 -6.33
CA GLY A 438 -20.56 48.29 -5.19
C GLY A 438 -19.90 46.92 -5.12
N ALA A 439 -19.54 46.48 -3.92
CA ALA A 439 -18.99 45.14 -3.68
C ALA A 439 -19.89 44.02 -4.21
N ASN A 440 -19.28 42.97 -4.77
CA ASN A 440 -19.97 41.76 -5.23
C ASN A 440 -21.16 42.02 -6.17
N SER A 441 -21.08 43.08 -6.98
CA SER A 441 -22.12 43.37 -7.97
C SER A 441 -22.11 42.32 -9.07
N ILE A 442 -23.28 41.94 -9.56
CA ILE A 442 -23.41 40.96 -10.63
C ILE A 442 -23.43 41.70 -11.97
N LEU A 443 -22.37 41.54 -12.74
CA LEU A 443 -22.32 41.92 -14.15
C LEU A 443 -22.86 40.75 -14.99
N GLU A 444 -23.88 41.00 -15.79
CA GLU A 444 -24.50 40.02 -16.67
C GLU A 444 -24.40 40.49 -18.12
N LEU A 445 -23.76 39.67 -18.96
CA LEU A 445 -23.72 39.84 -20.40
C LEU A 445 -24.79 38.94 -21.02
N VAL A 446 -25.71 39.52 -21.79
CA VAL A 446 -26.83 38.80 -22.41
C VAL A 446 -26.61 38.71 -23.91
N SER A 447 -26.70 37.50 -24.45
CA SER A 447 -26.68 37.20 -25.88
C SER A 447 -27.94 36.42 -26.26
N SER A 448 -28.95 37.13 -26.78
CA SER A 448 -30.28 36.58 -27.04
C SER A 448 -30.92 36.00 -25.77
N ASP A 449 -31.14 34.67 -25.72
CA ASP A 449 -31.81 33.98 -24.60
C ASP A 449 -30.83 33.41 -23.56
N VAL A 450 -29.53 33.61 -23.75
CA VAL A 450 -28.46 33.09 -22.88
C VAL A 450 -27.72 34.26 -22.25
N SER A 451 -27.34 34.13 -20.98
CA SER A 451 -26.51 35.13 -20.30
C SER A 451 -25.35 34.51 -19.54
N VAL A 452 -24.24 35.26 -19.44
CA VAL A 452 -23.07 34.91 -18.63
C VAL A 452 -22.94 35.95 -17.52
N LYS A 453 -22.75 35.48 -16.28
CA LYS A 453 -22.69 36.32 -15.09
C LYS A 453 -21.29 36.31 -14.48
N TYR A 454 -20.84 37.48 -14.06
CA TYR A 454 -19.58 37.72 -13.38
C TYR A 454 -19.85 38.47 -12.08
N THR A 455 -19.10 38.13 -11.04
CA THR A 455 -19.10 38.92 -9.80
C THR A 455 -17.98 39.93 -9.89
N VAL A 456 -18.30 41.22 -9.84
CA VAL A 456 -17.34 42.32 -9.91
C VAL A 456 -17.59 43.31 -8.79
N SER A 457 -16.51 43.74 -8.14
CA SER A 457 -16.58 44.73 -7.06
C SER A 457 -16.15 46.09 -7.57
N PHE A 458 -17.06 47.07 -7.47
CA PHE A 458 -16.82 48.44 -7.91
C PHE A 458 -16.48 49.33 -6.72
N ALA A 459 -15.40 50.08 -6.82
CA ALA A 459 -15.00 51.06 -5.82
C ALA A 459 -15.90 52.30 -5.89
N LYS A 460 -16.52 52.67 -4.77
CA LYS A 460 -17.24 53.92 -4.62
C LYS A 460 -16.27 55.04 -4.30
N VAL A 461 -16.19 56.05 -5.15
CA VAL A 461 -15.41 57.26 -4.89
C VAL A 461 -16.14 58.11 -3.86
N ILE A 462 -15.52 58.35 -2.71
CA ILE A 462 -16.11 59.15 -1.61
C ILE A 462 -15.48 60.54 -1.49
N TRP A 463 -14.26 60.72 -2.02
CA TRP A 463 -13.58 62.01 -2.04
C TRP A 463 -12.67 62.12 -3.26
N THR A 464 -12.61 63.31 -3.84
CA THR A 464 -11.61 63.69 -4.86
C THR A 464 -11.17 65.12 -4.57
N GLY A 465 -9.90 65.41 -4.78
CA GLY A 465 -9.36 66.73 -4.50
C GLY A 465 -7.85 66.75 -4.65
N SER A 466 -7.22 67.77 -4.07
CA SER A 466 -5.78 67.83 -3.90
C SER A 466 -5.50 68.36 -2.51
N PHE A 467 -4.86 67.55 -1.67
CA PHE A 467 -4.48 67.91 -0.32
C PHE A 467 -3.03 67.53 -0.07
N VAL A 468 -2.18 68.54 0.11
CA VAL A 468 -0.74 68.37 0.31
C VAL A 468 -0.45 68.21 1.81
N THR A 469 0.35 67.21 2.15
CA THR A 469 0.92 67.01 3.49
C THR A 469 2.42 67.26 3.45
N THR A 470 2.95 67.93 4.47
CA THR A 470 4.38 68.19 4.67
C THR A 470 4.86 67.47 5.93
N SER A 471 6.04 67.80 6.44
CA SER A 471 6.51 67.30 7.73
C SER A 471 5.67 67.77 8.94
N ALA A 472 4.70 68.68 8.74
CA ALA A 472 3.85 69.24 9.80
C ALA A 472 2.59 68.40 10.13
N TRP A 473 2.38 67.25 9.48
CA TRP A 473 1.27 66.33 9.76
C TRP A 473 -0.13 66.95 9.58
N GLU A 474 -0.30 67.72 8.50
CA GLU A 474 -1.59 68.28 8.12
C GLU A 474 -2.64 67.17 7.91
N GLY A 475 -3.89 67.44 8.27
CA GLY A 475 -4.99 66.48 8.17
C GLY A 475 -6.14 66.99 7.30
N ASN A 476 -6.49 66.24 6.27
CA ASN A 476 -7.70 66.46 5.49
C ASN A 476 -8.90 65.94 6.27
N GLN A 477 -9.86 66.82 6.57
CA GLN A 477 -11.07 66.50 7.34
C GLN A 477 -12.33 66.63 6.47
N ASP A 478 -12.21 66.58 5.14
CA ASP A 478 -13.34 66.80 4.25
C ASP A 478 -14.39 65.69 4.35
N LEU A 479 -13.99 64.52 4.84
CA LEU A 479 -14.88 63.40 5.17
C LEU A 479 -15.22 63.33 6.68
N GLY A 480 -14.91 64.39 7.42
CA GLY A 480 -15.24 64.57 8.82
C GLY A 480 -16.52 65.39 9.02
N TRP A 481 -16.96 65.49 10.27
CA TRP A 481 -17.98 66.41 10.77
C TRP A 481 -19.31 66.36 10.00
N GLY A 482 -19.77 65.15 9.66
CA GLY A 482 -21.03 64.93 8.95
C GLY A 482 -20.97 65.05 7.42
N ASN A 483 -19.81 65.36 6.83
CA ASN A 483 -19.68 65.54 5.38
C ASN A 483 -19.73 64.23 4.57
N TYR A 484 -19.62 63.08 5.23
CA TYR A 484 -19.84 61.75 4.63
C TYR A 484 -20.53 60.84 5.63
N ASP A 485 -21.60 60.16 5.24
CA ASP A 485 -22.34 59.24 6.12
C ASP A 485 -21.59 57.92 6.34
N TRP A 486 -20.77 57.86 7.39
CA TRP A 486 -20.02 56.66 7.76
C TRP A 486 -20.90 55.56 8.37
N SER A 487 -22.11 55.88 8.82
CA SER A 487 -23.05 54.88 9.34
C SER A 487 -23.56 53.93 8.23
N SER A 488 -23.45 54.35 6.97
CA SER A 488 -23.81 53.55 5.80
C SER A 488 -22.75 52.51 5.40
N VAL A 489 -21.52 52.61 5.92
CA VAL A 489 -20.40 51.74 5.56
C VAL A 489 -20.41 50.49 6.42
N GLN A 490 -20.18 49.32 5.82
CA GLN A 490 -20.22 48.03 6.50
C GLN A 490 -18.81 47.58 6.95
N PRO A 491 -18.68 46.86 8.08
CA PRO A 491 -17.42 46.23 8.46
C PRO A 491 -16.90 45.31 7.36
N GLY A 492 -15.59 45.34 7.12
CA GLY A 492 -14.93 44.59 6.04
C GLY A 492 -14.70 45.39 4.76
N THR A 493 -15.30 46.58 4.62
CA THR A 493 -15.05 47.49 3.49
C THR A 493 -13.57 47.90 3.43
N ILE A 494 -13.00 47.87 2.23
CA ILE A 494 -11.63 48.33 1.98
C ILE A 494 -11.66 49.82 1.64
N ILE A 495 -11.06 50.64 2.51
CA ILE A 495 -10.77 52.04 2.19
C ILE A 495 -9.45 52.12 1.44
N THR A 496 -9.40 52.89 0.36
CA THR A 496 -8.17 53.16 -0.39
C THR A 496 -7.97 54.65 -0.56
N VAL A 497 -6.82 55.14 -0.11
CA VAL A 497 -6.36 56.52 -0.32
C VAL A 497 -5.34 56.53 -1.43
N TYR A 498 -5.60 57.31 -2.48
CA TYR A 498 -4.68 57.53 -3.60
C TYR A 498 -3.91 58.82 -3.39
N TYR A 499 -2.63 58.79 -3.73
CA TYR A 499 -1.72 59.91 -3.53
C TYR A 499 -0.56 59.91 -4.52
N THR A 500 0.14 61.04 -4.59
CA THR A 500 1.45 61.17 -5.21
C THR A 500 2.47 61.53 -4.13
N LEU A 501 3.58 60.80 -4.06
CA LEU A 501 4.66 61.07 -3.10
C LEU A 501 5.49 62.29 -3.52
N ASP A 502 5.92 63.08 -2.55
CA ASP A 502 6.96 64.08 -2.77
C ASP A 502 8.32 63.39 -2.84
N MET A 503 8.88 63.30 -4.05
CA MET A 503 10.11 62.56 -4.32
C MET A 503 11.38 63.31 -3.91
N GLU A 504 11.28 64.55 -3.42
CA GLU A 504 12.41 65.27 -2.80
C GLU A 504 12.69 64.77 -1.36
N GLU A 505 11.72 64.07 -0.78
CA GLU A 505 11.78 63.51 0.56
C GLU A 505 12.05 62.00 0.53
N THR A 506 12.33 61.40 1.69
CA THR A 506 12.50 59.93 1.83
C THR A 506 11.68 59.34 2.97
N ASN A 507 10.93 60.17 3.69
CA ASN A 507 10.08 59.75 4.79
C ASN A 507 8.63 60.11 4.47
N TRP A 508 7.84 59.09 4.14
CA TRP A 508 6.42 59.22 3.84
C TRP A 508 5.63 58.37 4.81
N GLN A 509 4.62 58.97 5.43
CA GLN A 509 3.77 58.28 6.40
C GLN A 509 2.32 58.68 6.20
N ILE A 510 1.39 57.76 6.42
CA ILE A 510 -0.05 58.00 6.37
C ILE A 510 -0.72 57.52 7.66
N LYS A 511 -1.78 58.22 8.07
CA LYS A 511 -2.65 57.88 9.17
C LYS A 511 -4.09 58.15 8.79
N LEU A 512 -4.91 57.09 8.85
CA LEU A 512 -6.36 57.21 8.91
C LEU A 512 -6.73 57.41 10.38
N GLY A 513 -7.29 58.56 10.71
CA GLY A 513 -7.67 58.92 12.08
C GLY A 513 -9.13 59.28 12.22
N GLY A 514 -9.64 59.21 13.44
CA GLY A 514 -11.01 59.63 13.76
C GLY A 514 -11.06 61.07 14.28
N CYS A 515 -11.98 61.90 13.76
CA CYS A 515 -12.18 63.25 14.27
C CYS A 515 -12.66 63.27 15.74
N ALA A 516 -13.50 62.31 16.14
CA ALA A 516 -14.02 62.18 17.53
C ALA A 516 -12.92 61.87 18.55
N ILE A 517 -11.87 61.17 18.14
CA ILE A 517 -10.77 60.75 19.00
C ILE A 517 -9.55 61.67 18.89
N GLY A 518 -9.74 62.93 18.46
CA GLY A 518 -8.67 63.92 18.38
C GLY A 518 -7.61 63.60 17.33
N TRP A 519 -8.02 63.01 16.20
CA TRP A 519 -7.15 62.60 15.07
C TRP A 519 -6.17 61.47 15.41
N ASN A 520 -6.40 60.75 16.51
CA ASN A 520 -5.68 59.51 16.79
C ASN A 520 -5.95 58.46 15.71
N PRO A 521 -5.02 57.52 15.45
CA PRO A 521 -5.21 56.45 14.46
C PRO A 521 -6.51 55.68 14.72
N LEU A 522 -7.14 55.20 13.65
CA LEU A 522 -8.26 54.29 13.78
C LEU A 522 -7.82 53.04 14.57
N PRO A 523 -8.68 52.49 15.45
CA PRO A 523 -8.32 51.44 16.41
C PRO A 523 -7.53 50.27 15.84
N THR A 524 -7.87 49.82 14.63
CA THR A 524 -7.23 48.66 14.00
C THR A 524 -6.25 49.02 12.88
N ILE A 525 -6.15 50.32 12.54
CA ILE A 525 -5.32 50.82 11.44
C ILE A 525 -4.29 51.81 12.01
N PRO A 526 -3.14 51.32 12.51
CA PRO A 526 -2.07 52.19 12.99
C PRO A 526 -1.45 52.98 11.82
N SER A 527 -0.75 54.07 12.14
CA SER A 527 -0.01 54.85 11.14
C SER A 527 1.01 53.97 10.40
N GLN A 528 1.12 54.16 9.09
CA GLN A 528 1.96 53.35 8.21
C GLN A 528 2.99 54.21 7.50
N SER A 529 4.17 53.65 7.26
CA SER A 529 5.11 54.20 6.29
C SER A 529 4.67 53.81 4.88
N LEU A 530 4.85 54.71 3.92
CA LEU A 530 4.55 54.47 2.51
C LEU A 530 5.82 54.01 1.78
N GLU A 531 5.67 53.05 0.87
CA GLU A 531 6.79 52.54 0.07
C GLU A 531 7.16 53.52 -1.05
N ALA A 532 8.45 53.62 -1.35
CA ALA A 532 8.91 54.49 -2.44
C ALA A 532 8.25 54.11 -3.77
N GLY A 533 7.63 55.09 -4.44
CA GLY A 533 6.90 54.89 -5.69
C GLY A 533 5.48 54.34 -5.55
N SER A 534 4.99 54.09 -4.33
CA SER A 534 3.59 53.74 -4.13
C SER A 534 2.67 54.89 -4.53
N THR A 535 1.48 54.56 -5.02
CA THR A 535 0.47 55.55 -5.47
C THR A 535 -0.83 55.48 -4.67
N ARG A 536 -0.91 54.53 -3.74
CA ARG A 536 -2.10 54.29 -2.91
C ARG A 536 -1.78 53.50 -1.64
N PHE A 537 -2.65 53.67 -0.65
CA PHE A 537 -2.68 52.91 0.60
C PHE A 537 -4.08 52.35 0.79
N SER A 538 -4.18 51.07 1.13
CA SER A 538 -5.47 50.40 1.38
C SER A 538 -5.49 49.77 2.76
N ALA A 539 -6.65 49.83 3.42
CA ALA A 539 -6.88 49.20 4.72
C ALA A 539 -8.33 48.69 4.82
N THR A 540 -8.55 47.62 5.58
CA THR A 540 -9.90 47.11 5.87
C THR A 540 -10.47 47.82 7.09
N LEU A 541 -11.63 48.44 6.93
CA LEU A 541 -12.37 49.06 8.03
C LEU A 541 -13.09 48.00 8.84
N THR A 542 -12.77 47.88 10.13
CA THR A 542 -13.48 46.98 11.05
C THR A 542 -14.70 47.65 11.65
N ALA A 543 -15.50 46.86 12.38
CA ALA A 543 -16.62 47.40 13.15
C ALA A 543 -16.16 48.44 14.19
N GLU A 544 -14.97 48.29 14.77
CA GLU A 544 -14.43 49.22 15.76
C GLU A 544 -14.03 50.56 15.12
N ASP A 545 -13.39 50.51 13.95
CA ASP A 545 -13.02 51.72 13.19
C ASP A 545 -14.26 52.49 12.74
N LEU A 546 -15.28 51.78 12.23
CA LEU A 546 -16.54 52.39 11.81
C LEU A 546 -17.32 52.98 12.98
N LEU A 547 -17.20 52.39 14.19
CA LEU A 547 -17.77 52.96 15.40
C LEU A 547 -17.12 54.32 15.70
N VAL A 548 -15.80 54.44 15.59
CA VAL A 548 -15.09 55.71 15.75
C VAL A 548 -15.50 56.74 14.69
N LEU A 549 -15.67 56.34 13.44
CA LEU A 549 -16.04 57.23 12.34
C LEU A 549 -17.50 57.72 12.43
N SER A 550 -18.41 56.89 12.94
CA SER A 550 -19.85 57.22 13.06
C SER A 550 -20.24 57.82 14.42
N GLN A 551 -19.37 57.76 15.43
CA GLN A 551 -19.55 58.38 16.76
C GLN A 551 -19.79 59.90 16.70
N ASP A 552 -20.34 60.45 17.80
CA ASP A 552 -20.55 61.89 18.02
C ASP A 552 -21.21 62.62 16.85
N ASN A 553 -22.33 62.08 16.39
CA ASN A 553 -23.06 62.60 15.23
C ASN A 553 -22.21 62.57 13.95
N ASN A 554 -21.57 61.42 13.69
CA ASN A 554 -20.81 61.15 12.47
C ASN A 554 -19.58 62.07 12.32
N ALA A 555 -18.73 62.07 13.34
CA ALA A 555 -17.51 62.86 13.41
C ALA A 555 -16.54 62.59 12.24
N GLY A 556 -16.55 61.38 11.68
CA GLY A 556 -15.92 61.04 10.40
C GLY A 556 -14.39 60.96 10.40
N LEU A 557 -13.85 60.85 9.19
CA LEU A 557 -12.46 60.51 8.92
C LEU A 557 -11.60 61.76 8.76
N VAL A 558 -10.40 61.72 9.34
CA VAL A 558 -9.28 62.59 8.97
C VAL A 558 -8.15 61.74 8.37
N VAL A 559 -7.68 62.13 7.18
CA VAL A 559 -6.48 61.55 6.59
C VAL A 559 -5.32 62.52 6.80
N SER A 560 -4.29 62.07 7.51
CA SER A 560 -3.11 62.89 7.85
C SER A 560 -1.83 62.11 7.60
N GLY A 561 -0.69 62.79 7.56
CA GLY A 561 0.60 62.15 7.35
C GLY A 561 1.64 63.13 6.87
N CYS A 562 2.71 62.65 6.23
CA CYS A 562 3.79 63.52 5.76
C CYS A 562 4.24 63.23 4.33
N ASN A 563 4.56 64.32 3.63
CA ASN A 563 5.27 64.37 2.35
C ASN A 563 4.55 63.69 1.16
N PHE A 564 3.22 63.67 1.15
CA PHE A 564 2.44 63.21 0.00
C PHE A 564 1.27 64.16 -0.32
N THR A 565 0.79 64.11 -1.56
CA THR A 565 -0.43 64.80 -1.99
C THR A 565 -1.54 63.78 -2.17
N MET A 566 -2.57 63.85 -1.34
CA MET A 566 -3.78 63.03 -1.46
C MET A 566 -4.65 63.51 -2.62
N THR A 567 -5.13 62.59 -3.45
CA THR A 567 -5.88 62.94 -4.68
C THR A 567 -7.28 62.33 -4.74
N LYS A 568 -7.48 61.16 -4.13
CA LYS A 568 -8.76 60.44 -4.16
C LYS A 568 -8.89 59.48 -2.99
N ILE A 569 -10.12 59.27 -2.50
CA ILE A 569 -10.44 58.20 -1.54
C ILE A 569 -11.61 57.39 -2.08
N THR A 570 -11.49 56.06 -2.00
CA THR A 570 -12.54 55.11 -2.42
C THR A 570 -12.84 54.09 -1.34
N LEU A 571 -14.05 53.52 -1.39
CA LEU A 571 -14.49 52.37 -0.59
C LEU A 571 -14.84 51.21 -1.53
N LYS A 572 -14.36 50.00 -1.26
CA LYS A 572 -14.66 48.78 -2.04
C LYS A 572 -15.19 47.67 -1.15
#